data_AF-A0A9X3IZN9-F1
#
_entry.id   AF-A0A9X3IZN9-F1
#
_cell.length_a   1.000
_cell.length_b   1.000
_cell.length_c   1.000
_cell.angle_alpha   90.00
_cell.angle_beta   90.00
_cell.angle_gamma   90.00
#
_symmetry.space_group_name_H-M   'P 1'
#
loop_
_entity.id
_entity.type
_entity.pdbx_description
1 polymer ?
#
loop_
_entity_poly.entity_id
_entity_poly.type
_entity_poly.pdbx_seq_one_letter_code
_entity_poly.pdbx_strand_id
1 'polypeptide(L)'
;MEIAASVTLGLLFLISGFASLFLMFKLWGWPDGHQPGMSKAPSHLVRLHDIFKVVFTALYVVMMAVMVPRLWNYQVELPPRSAVHVSLGFLLGVLLLVELAFYRVFRHLQDWVPPLATATVGCAVLLLGLSVPSALREYGLARGQVGGGVYSVENRDRVARLLPLAEMPADAPFAELTTIDALRHGREILATKCVVCHDLKTVLVQPRAPAGWWRTVERMADKPTFEDPLTERELYDVTAYLIAITGDLQRSARQQREQKLKQQQAIAPVDPAAPAPAYDAAAAQKAFETRCSECHELAEVDKKPPTSAREVKEVIERMVADNGMAAPPGELDLCYAFMVRKYAPNEVASAPATLGAAVGAEVQAAVAVASAPPVPEDSKPVPTDSKPVPADSKPAAAPPPAAEPDVVLDDAPPAAAPTPAPAKPKPAPAKAIDARGLYVKHCAACHDASGKGKPGLKSKGIPDMTDKNWQKKNGKAAVARAIKAGIPGTMMKSFAAKMKPEEIDAVAAFVKKLR
;
A
#
# COMPACT_ATOMS: atom_id res chain seq x y z
N MET A 1 -11.34 3.10 -24.73
CA MET A 1 -12.21 2.06 -25.33
C MET A 1 -13.32 1.74 -24.37
N GLU A 2 -14.56 1.64 -24.86
CA GLU A 2 -15.67 1.13 -24.05
C GLU A 2 -15.51 -0.37 -23.76
N ILE A 3 -16.17 -0.85 -22.71
CA ILE A 3 -16.20 -2.27 -22.34
C ILE A 3 -16.77 -3.10 -23.50
N ALA A 4 -17.84 -2.61 -24.15
CA ALA A 4 -18.44 -3.25 -25.32
C ALA A 4 -17.43 -3.46 -26.45
N ALA A 5 -16.71 -2.39 -26.86
CA ALA A 5 -15.69 -2.49 -27.90
C ALA A 5 -14.59 -3.52 -27.57
N SER A 6 -14.18 -3.59 -26.31
CA SER A 6 -13.15 -4.54 -25.85
C SER A 6 -13.63 -5.99 -25.91
N VAL A 7 -14.89 -6.26 -25.52
CA VAL A 7 -15.52 -7.58 -25.63
C VAL A 7 -15.74 -7.99 -27.09
N THR A 8 -16.26 -7.08 -27.93
CA THR A 8 -16.45 -7.32 -29.36
C THR A 8 -15.14 -7.68 -30.05
N LEU A 9 -14.06 -6.93 -29.76
CA LEU A 9 -12.77 -7.15 -30.39
C LEU A 9 -12.13 -8.48 -29.95
N GLY A 10 -12.30 -8.87 -28.68
CA GLY A 10 -11.91 -10.21 -28.20
C GLY A 10 -12.71 -11.35 -28.85
N LEU A 11 -14.03 -11.18 -29.03
CA LEU A 11 -14.87 -12.18 -29.71
C LEU A 11 -14.50 -12.35 -31.19
N LEU A 12 -14.26 -11.24 -31.91
CA LEU A 12 -13.79 -11.27 -33.30
C LEU A 12 -12.42 -11.95 -33.42
N PHE A 13 -11.52 -11.70 -32.46
CA PHE A 13 -10.23 -12.39 -32.36
C PHE A 13 -10.41 -13.90 -32.19
N LEU A 14 -11.27 -14.35 -31.28
CA LEU A 14 -11.50 -15.78 -31.08
C LEU A 14 -12.18 -16.45 -32.30
N ILE A 15 -13.17 -15.80 -32.91
CA ILE A 15 -13.87 -16.31 -34.09
C ILE A 15 -12.92 -16.45 -35.29
N SER A 16 -12.08 -15.45 -35.55
CA SER A 16 -11.09 -15.52 -36.63
C SER A 16 -10.04 -16.62 -36.38
N GLY A 17 -9.62 -16.82 -35.13
CA GLY A 17 -8.73 -17.91 -34.74
C GLY A 17 -9.33 -19.30 -35.01
N PHE A 18 -10.56 -19.55 -34.55
CA PHE A 18 -11.26 -20.82 -34.82
C PHE A 18 -11.53 -21.04 -36.31
N ALA A 19 -11.92 -20.00 -37.05
CA ALA A 19 -12.15 -20.10 -38.50
C ALA A 19 -10.85 -20.45 -39.25
N SER A 20 -9.73 -19.82 -38.88
CA SER A 20 -8.40 -20.13 -39.43
C SER A 20 -8.00 -21.58 -39.11
N LEU A 21 -8.13 -22.01 -37.85
CA LEU A 21 -7.75 -23.36 -37.42
C LEU A 21 -8.59 -24.44 -38.11
N PHE A 22 -9.90 -24.25 -38.19
CA PHE A 22 -10.81 -25.16 -38.88
C PHE A 22 -10.45 -25.28 -40.37
N LEU A 23 -10.25 -24.15 -41.05
CA LEU A 23 -9.85 -24.15 -42.46
C LEU A 23 -8.49 -24.82 -42.67
N MET A 24 -7.51 -24.60 -41.78
CA MET A 24 -6.20 -25.24 -41.84
C MET A 24 -6.32 -26.78 -41.78
N PHE A 25 -7.06 -27.33 -40.81
CA PHE A 25 -7.29 -28.78 -40.74
C PHE A 25 -8.08 -29.30 -41.96
N LYS A 26 -9.05 -28.54 -42.47
CA LYS A 26 -9.81 -28.91 -43.68
C LYS A 26 -8.93 -28.92 -44.93
N LEU A 27 -7.95 -28.01 -45.02
CA LEU A 27 -6.98 -27.94 -46.11
C LEU A 27 -5.94 -29.06 -46.02
N TRP A 28 -5.45 -29.39 -44.83
CA TRP A 28 -4.51 -30.49 -44.59
C TRP A 28 -5.08 -31.88 -44.95
N GLY A 29 -6.40 -32.04 -44.87
CA GLY A 29 -7.09 -33.27 -45.30
C GLY A 29 -7.23 -33.46 -46.82
N TRP A 30 -6.69 -32.57 -47.66
CA TRP A 30 -6.62 -32.81 -49.11
C TRP A 30 -5.33 -33.55 -49.47
N PRO A 31 -5.39 -34.58 -50.34
CA PRO A 31 -4.19 -35.32 -50.73
C PRO A 31 -3.25 -34.41 -51.54
N ASP A 32 -2.07 -34.15 -50.98
CA ASP A 32 -1.00 -33.41 -51.63
C ASP A 32 -0.51 -34.18 -52.86
N GLY A 33 -0.81 -33.65 -54.06
CA GLY A 33 -0.02 -33.98 -55.23
C GLY A 33 1.41 -33.51 -54.96
N HIS A 34 2.37 -34.44 -54.87
CA HIS A 34 3.77 -34.17 -54.53
C HIS A 34 4.54 -33.43 -55.65
N GLN A 35 3.89 -32.49 -56.33
CA GLN A 35 4.48 -31.58 -57.32
C GLN A 35 4.11 -30.13 -56.97
N PRO A 36 5.07 -29.19 -56.98
CA PRO A 36 4.82 -27.81 -56.62
C PRO A 36 3.85 -27.17 -57.62
N GLY A 37 2.64 -26.87 -57.15
CA GLY A 37 1.56 -26.28 -57.96
C GLY A 37 0.26 -27.10 -57.99
N MET A 38 0.23 -28.35 -57.50
CA MET A 38 -0.98 -29.20 -57.49
C MET A 38 -1.51 -29.54 -56.09
N SER A 39 -1.69 -28.52 -55.23
CA SER A 39 -2.69 -28.67 -54.17
C SER A 39 -4.07 -28.74 -54.82
N LYS A 40 -4.73 -29.91 -54.73
CA LYS A 40 -6.13 -30.05 -55.19
C LYS A 40 -7.12 -29.21 -54.38
N ALA A 41 -6.65 -28.64 -53.26
CA ALA A 41 -7.40 -27.74 -52.39
C ALA A 41 -7.97 -26.53 -53.16
N PRO A 42 -9.26 -26.18 -52.97
CA PRO A 42 -9.89 -25.05 -53.65
C PRO A 42 -9.21 -23.72 -53.31
N SER A 43 -8.80 -22.96 -54.33
CA SER A 43 -8.08 -21.69 -54.14
C SER A 43 -8.86 -20.60 -53.39
N HIS A 44 -10.18 -20.74 -53.26
CA HIS A 44 -11.01 -19.88 -52.42
C HIS A 44 -10.88 -20.23 -50.92
N LEU A 45 -10.74 -21.50 -50.55
CA LEU A 45 -10.53 -21.92 -49.15
C LEU A 45 -9.14 -21.53 -48.64
N VAL A 46 -8.11 -21.64 -49.50
CA VAL A 46 -6.75 -21.17 -49.18
C VAL A 46 -6.75 -19.65 -48.94
N ARG A 47 -7.33 -18.87 -49.86
CA ARG A 47 -7.48 -17.42 -49.68
C ARG A 47 -8.29 -17.06 -48.42
N LEU A 48 -9.35 -17.80 -48.12
CA LEU A 48 -10.18 -17.57 -46.94
C LEU A 48 -9.40 -17.83 -45.64
N HIS A 49 -8.61 -18.91 -45.59
CA HIS A 49 -7.69 -19.19 -44.49
C HIS A 49 -6.70 -18.04 -44.28
N ASP A 50 -6.05 -17.59 -45.35
CA ASP A 50 -5.04 -16.54 -45.27
C ASP A 50 -5.64 -15.20 -44.81
N ILE A 51 -6.86 -14.87 -45.27
CA ILE A 51 -7.63 -13.72 -44.77
C ILE A 51 -7.88 -13.84 -43.26
N PHE A 52 -8.38 -14.99 -42.77
CA PHE A 52 -8.62 -15.17 -41.34
C PHE A 52 -7.34 -15.11 -40.51
N LYS A 53 -6.22 -15.66 -41.01
CA LYS A 53 -4.91 -15.57 -40.33
C LYS A 53 -4.39 -14.13 -40.27
N VAL A 54 -4.54 -13.35 -41.35
CA VAL A 54 -4.18 -11.93 -41.38
C VAL A 54 -5.06 -11.11 -40.43
N VAL A 55 -6.38 -11.34 -40.43
CA VAL A 55 -7.32 -10.67 -39.52
C VAL A 55 -7.00 -11.00 -38.06
N PHE A 56 -6.78 -12.27 -37.72
CA PHE A 56 -6.37 -12.70 -36.38
C PHE A 56 -5.09 -11.99 -35.93
N THR A 57 -4.06 -11.98 -36.77
CA THR A 57 -2.77 -11.33 -36.48
C THR A 57 -2.92 -9.81 -36.33
N ALA A 58 -3.70 -9.15 -37.18
CA ALA A 58 -3.95 -7.71 -37.10
C ALA A 58 -4.73 -7.35 -35.82
N LEU A 59 -5.74 -8.13 -35.45
CA LEU A 59 -6.47 -7.96 -34.19
C LEU A 59 -5.55 -8.12 -32.98
N TYR A 60 -4.66 -9.12 -32.97
CA TYR A 60 -3.66 -9.28 -31.91
C TYR A 60 -2.75 -8.05 -31.78
N VAL A 61 -2.21 -7.54 -32.90
CA VAL A 61 -1.34 -6.35 -32.90
C VAL A 61 -2.09 -5.11 -32.37
N VAL A 62 -3.35 -4.90 -32.78
CA VAL A 62 -4.19 -3.81 -32.26
C VAL A 62 -4.45 -3.97 -30.76
N MET A 63 -4.73 -5.19 -30.27
CA MET A 63 -4.89 -5.45 -28.84
C MET A 63 -3.62 -5.14 -28.06
N MET A 64 -2.46 -5.59 -28.54
CA MET A 64 -1.17 -5.35 -27.88
C MET A 64 -0.79 -3.87 -27.87
N ALA A 65 -1.02 -3.15 -28.98
CA ALA A 65 -0.78 -1.71 -29.05
C ALA A 65 -1.59 -0.90 -28.01
N VAL A 66 -2.79 -1.37 -27.63
CA VAL A 66 -3.63 -0.70 -26.61
C VAL A 66 -3.37 -1.22 -25.18
N MET A 67 -3.04 -2.51 -25.02
CA MET A 67 -2.88 -3.14 -23.70
C MET A 67 -1.46 -3.03 -23.13
N VAL A 68 -0.42 -3.12 -23.96
CA VAL A 68 0.98 -3.06 -23.48
C VAL A 68 1.32 -1.72 -22.81
N PRO A 69 0.93 -0.53 -23.34
CA PRO A 69 1.21 0.74 -22.65
C PRO A 69 0.57 0.83 -21.26
N ARG A 70 -0.59 0.20 -21.04
CA ARG A 70 -1.25 0.17 -19.72
C ARG A 70 -0.43 -0.58 -18.68
N LEU A 71 0.38 -1.55 -19.10
CA LEU A 71 1.22 -2.33 -18.19
C LEU A 71 2.29 -1.45 -17.52
N TRP A 72 2.70 -0.35 -18.17
CA TRP A 72 3.65 0.63 -17.62
C TRP A 72 3.09 1.42 -16.43
N ASN A 73 1.76 1.52 -16.34
CA ASN A 73 1.07 2.18 -15.23
C ASN A 73 0.92 1.27 -14.00
N TYR A 74 1.16 -0.04 -14.14
CA TYR A 74 1.17 -0.99 -13.02
C TYR A 74 2.55 -1.05 -12.36
N GLN A 75 2.81 -0.10 -11.44
CA GLN A 75 4.08 -0.03 -10.69
C GLN A 75 4.09 -0.85 -9.39
N VAL A 76 3.01 -1.57 -9.07
CA VAL A 76 2.86 -2.38 -7.86
C VAL A 76 2.29 -3.75 -8.24
N GLU A 77 2.70 -4.79 -7.49
CA GLU A 77 2.37 -6.21 -7.61
C GLU A 77 1.09 -6.54 -8.41
N LEU A 78 1.28 -7.10 -9.62
CA LEU A 78 0.17 -7.52 -10.47
C LEU A 78 -0.67 -8.59 -9.75
N PRO A 79 -2.01 -8.44 -9.68
CA PRO A 79 -2.89 -9.51 -9.19
C PRO A 79 -2.61 -10.82 -9.96
N PRO A 80 -2.63 -12.01 -9.32
CA PRO A 80 -2.24 -13.26 -9.97
C PRO A 80 -2.97 -13.54 -11.30
N ARG A 81 -4.26 -13.18 -11.38
CA ARG A 81 -5.06 -13.26 -12.62
C ARG A 81 -4.50 -12.36 -13.73
N SER A 82 -4.15 -11.13 -13.41
CA SER A 82 -3.58 -10.18 -14.37
C SER A 82 -2.20 -10.62 -14.84
N ALA A 83 -1.36 -11.14 -13.93
CA ALA A 83 -0.08 -11.74 -14.28
C ALA A 83 -0.25 -12.93 -15.24
N VAL A 84 -1.16 -13.87 -14.95
CA VAL A 84 -1.47 -15.01 -15.85
C VAL A 84 -1.99 -14.54 -17.20
N HIS A 85 -2.88 -13.54 -17.24
CA HIS A 85 -3.40 -12.99 -18.50
C HIS A 85 -2.29 -12.33 -19.34
N VAL A 86 -1.39 -11.57 -18.72
CA VAL A 86 -0.24 -10.95 -19.40
C VAL A 86 0.73 -12.01 -19.93
N SER A 87 1.07 -13.02 -19.11
CA SER A 87 1.94 -14.13 -19.54
C SER A 87 1.37 -14.93 -20.71
N LEU A 88 0.06 -15.23 -20.69
CA LEU A 88 -0.62 -15.87 -21.82
C LEU A 88 -0.64 -14.97 -23.07
N GLY A 89 -0.78 -13.65 -22.91
CA GLY A 89 -0.76 -12.69 -24.02
C GLY A 89 0.61 -12.58 -24.71
N PHE A 90 1.69 -12.64 -23.93
CA PHE A 90 3.05 -12.74 -24.45
C PHE A 90 3.32 -14.10 -25.11
N LEU A 91 2.92 -15.21 -24.48
CA LEU A 91 3.05 -16.56 -25.06
C LEU A 91 2.36 -16.65 -26.43
N LEU A 92 1.16 -16.09 -26.55
CA LEU A 92 0.42 -16.04 -27.82
C LEU A 92 1.18 -15.29 -28.92
N GLY A 93 1.86 -14.19 -28.57
CA GLY A 93 2.71 -13.44 -29.49
C GLY A 93 3.93 -14.24 -29.95
N VAL A 94 4.57 -14.96 -29.02
CA VAL A 94 5.70 -15.86 -29.34
C VAL A 94 5.24 -16.98 -30.30
N LEU A 95 4.10 -17.63 -30.03
CA LEU A 95 3.55 -18.66 -30.90
C LEU A 95 3.26 -18.13 -32.31
N LEU A 96 2.63 -16.95 -32.43
CA LEU A 96 2.38 -16.29 -33.72
C LEU A 96 3.67 -15.96 -34.49
N LEU A 97 4.73 -15.54 -33.80
CA LEU A 97 6.04 -15.27 -34.42
C LEU A 97 6.72 -16.57 -34.89
N VAL A 98 6.63 -17.66 -34.12
CA VAL A 98 7.16 -18.98 -34.51
C VAL A 98 6.40 -19.54 -35.72
N GLU A 99 5.07 -19.47 -35.73
CA GLU A 99 4.26 -19.85 -36.90
C GLU A 99 4.65 -19.07 -38.16
N LEU A 100 4.88 -17.76 -38.02
CA LEU A 100 5.29 -16.91 -39.14
C LEU A 100 6.70 -17.28 -39.64
N ALA A 101 7.62 -17.60 -38.72
CA ALA A 101 8.96 -18.07 -39.04
C ALA A 101 8.95 -19.43 -39.75
N PHE A 102 8.10 -20.37 -39.33
CA PHE A 102 7.97 -21.67 -40.00
C PHE A 102 7.40 -21.52 -41.41
N TYR A 103 6.42 -20.63 -41.61
CA TYR A 103 5.85 -20.39 -42.92
C TYR A 103 6.79 -19.66 -43.90
N ARG A 104 7.60 -18.69 -43.42
CA ARG A 104 8.49 -17.89 -44.28
C ARG A 104 9.93 -18.38 -44.39
N VAL A 105 10.51 -18.89 -43.31
CA VAL A 105 11.95 -19.22 -43.21
C VAL A 105 12.15 -20.73 -43.17
N PHE A 106 11.46 -21.42 -42.26
CA PHE A 106 11.66 -22.85 -42.01
C PHE A 106 10.59 -23.72 -42.68
N ARG A 107 10.44 -23.61 -44.01
CA ARG A 107 9.43 -24.34 -44.79
C ARG A 107 9.48 -25.87 -44.64
N HIS A 108 10.61 -26.44 -44.21
CA HIS A 108 10.74 -27.87 -43.93
C HIS A 108 10.09 -28.31 -42.60
N LEU A 109 9.70 -27.37 -41.73
CA LEU A 109 8.96 -27.63 -40.48
C LEU A 109 7.45 -27.38 -40.62
N GLN A 110 6.91 -27.40 -41.85
CA GLN A 110 5.49 -27.12 -42.09
C GLN A 110 4.55 -28.11 -41.38
N ASP A 111 4.97 -29.35 -41.14
CA ASP A 111 4.22 -30.37 -40.38
C ASP A 111 3.98 -29.99 -38.90
N TRP A 112 4.75 -29.04 -38.36
CA TRP A 112 4.56 -28.51 -37.01
C TRP A 112 3.59 -27.32 -36.95
N VAL A 113 3.12 -26.81 -38.08
CA VAL A 113 2.16 -25.69 -38.10
C VAL A 113 0.81 -26.08 -37.47
N PRO A 114 0.21 -27.27 -37.72
CA PRO A 114 -1.05 -27.67 -37.09
C PRO A 114 -1.06 -27.72 -35.55
N PRO A 115 -0.08 -28.35 -34.85
CA PRO A 115 -0.04 -28.33 -33.39
C PRO A 115 0.23 -26.92 -32.85
N LEU A 116 1.06 -26.10 -33.51
CA LEU A 116 1.29 -24.70 -33.12
C LEU A 116 0.01 -23.87 -33.22
N ALA A 117 -0.70 -23.91 -34.35
CA ALA A 117 -1.96 -23.20 -34.53
C ALA A 117 -3.03 -23.63 -33.51
N THR A 118 -3.05 -24.92 -33.15
CA THR A 118 -3.93 -25.45 -32.11
C THR A 118 -3.58 -24.87 -30.73
N ALA A 119 -2.29 -24.79 -30.39
CA ALA A 119 -1.82 -24.16 -29.16
C ALA A 119 -2.12 -22.65 -29.11
N THR A 120 -1.96 -21.95 -30.24
CA THR A 120 -2.31 -20.53 -30.41
C THR A 120 -3.80 -20.28 -30.11
N VAL A 121 -4.71 -21.05 -30.72
CA VAL A 121 -6.15 -20.93 -30.41
C VAL A 121 -6.46 -21.35 -28.98
N GLY A 122 -5.82 -22.39 -28.44
CA GLY A 122 -5.97 -22.78 -27.02
C GLY A 122 -5.60 -21.64 -26.06
N CYS A 123 -4.48 -20.94 -26.31
CA CYS A 123 -4.10 -19.76 -25.53
C CYS A 123 -5.12 -18.62 -25.68
N ALA A 124 -5.65 -18.38 -26.88
CA ALA A 124 -6.69 -17.37 -27.12
C ALA A 124 -8.00 -17.69 -26.37
N VAL A 125 -8.42 -18.96 -26.31
CA VAL A 125 -9.57 -19.42 -25.51
C VAL A 125 -9.34 -19.14 -24.03
N LEU A 126 -8.17 -19.49 -23.48
CA LEU A 126 -7.84 -19.25 -22.08
C LEU A 126 -7.82 -17.74 -21.75
N LEU A 127 -7.24 -16.92 -22.62
CA LEU A 127 -7.21 -15.46 -22.47
C LEU A 127 -8.61 -14.83 -22.42
N LEU A 128 -9.52 -15.26 -23.31
CA LEU A 128 -10.90 -14.81 -23.29
C LEU A 128 -11.65 -15.34 -22.06
N GLY A 129 -11.44 -16.61 -21.68
CA GLY A 129 -12.00 -17.19 -20.46
C GLY A 129 -11.58 -16.43 -19.20
N LEU A 130 -10.35 -15.91 -19.16
CA LEU A 130 -9.86 -15.06 -18.08
C LEU A 130 -10.36 -13.60 -18.13
N SER A 131 -11.04 -13.14 -19.18
CA SER A 131 -11.36 -11.71 -19.38
C SER A 131 -12.85 -11.42 -19.59
N VAL A 132 -13.52 -12.21 -20.45
CA VAL A 132 -14.92 -12.01 -20.83
C VAL A 132 -15.87 -12.19 -19.63
N PRO A 133 -15.73 -13.20 -18.74
CA PRO A 133 -16.63 -13.34 -17.60
C PRO A 133 -16.56 -12.18 -16.61
N SER A 134 -15.39 -11.54 -16.44
CA SER A 134 -15.28 -10.30 -15.64
C SER A 134 -15.94 -9.12 -16.34
N ALA A 135 -15.66 -8.91 -17.63
CA ALA A 135 -16.26 -7.80 -18.39
C ALA A 135 -17.79 -7.92 -18.45
N LEU A 136 -18.32 -9.14 -18.61
CA LEU A 136 -19.76 -9.43 -18.57
C LEU A 136 -20.34 -9.28 -17.16
N ARG A 137 -19.62 -9.66 -16.10
CA ARG A 137 -20.06 -9.44 -14.71
C ARG A 137 -20.08 -7.95 -14.37
N GLU A 138 -19.08 -7.19 -14.78
CA GLU A 138 -19.00 -5.74 -14.61
C GLU A 138 -20.11 -5.03 -15.40
N TYR A 139 -20.33 -5.42 -16.65
CA TYR A 139 -21.44 -4.94 -17.48
C TYR A 139 -22.82 -5.32 -16.91
N GLY A 140 -22.94 -6.53 -16.35
CA GLY A 140 -24.14 -7.01 -15.68
C GLY A 140 -24.43 -6.27 -14.37
N LEU A 141 -23.40 -5.95 -13.59
CA LEU A 141 -23.52 -5.10 -12.40
C LEU A 141 -23.90 -3.67 -12.78
N ALA A 142 -23.26 -3.09 -13.81
CA ALA A 142 -23.57 -1.75 -14.31
C ALA A 142 -24.99 -1.63 -14.88
N ARG A 143 -25.53 -2.70 -15.48
CA ARG A 143 -26.90 -2.74 -16.03
C ARG A 143 -27.95 -3.21 -15.01
N GLY A 144 -27.54 -3.95 -13.98
CA GLY A 144 -28.41 -4.49 -12.93
C GLY A 144 -28.78 -3.49 -11.81
N GLN A 145 -28.16 -2.30 -11.79
CA GLN A 145 -28.54 -1.20 -10.89
C GLN A 145 -29.84 -0.50 -11.36
N VAL A 146 -30.95 -1.23 -11.38
CA VAL A 146 -32.30 -0.65 -11.44
C VAL A 146 -32.60 -0.05 -10.06
N GLY A 147 -32.17 1.20 -9.89
CA GLY A 147 -32.16 1.93 -8.63
C GLY A 147 -30.75 2.16 -8.09
N GLY A 148 -30.25 3.40 -8.18
CA GLY A 148 -29.14 3.86 -7.32
C GLY A 148 -27.71 3.60 -7.78
N GLY A 149 -27.42 3.54 -9.09
CA GLY A 149 -26.02 3.65 -9.57
C GLY A 149 -25.38 5.01 -9.27
N VAL A 150 -24.04 5.11 -9.36
CA VAL A 150 -23.30 6.35 -9.04
C VAL A 150 -23.82 7.57 -9.83
N TYR A 151 -24.28 7.36 -11.06
CA TYR A 151 -24.83 8.39 -11.95
C TYR A 151 -26.37 8.48 -11.94
N SER A 152 -27.07 7.72 -11.08
CA SER A 152 -28.53 7.72 -11.02
C SER A 152 -29.07 9.06 -10.52
N VAL A 153 -30.32 9.37 -10.87
CA VAL A 153 -30.97 10.63 -10.45
C VAL A 153 -30.96 10.74 -8.93
N GLU A 154 -31.33 9.67 -8.23
CA GLU A 154 -31.39 9.62 -6.76
C GLU A 154 -30.03 9.85 -6.10
N ASN A 155 -28.93 9.33 -6.71
CA ASN A 155 -27.60 9.55 -6.18
C ASN A 155 -27.09 10.97 -6.46
N ARG A 156 -27.39 11.54 -7.64
CA ARG A 156 -27.07 12.95 -7.93
C ARG A 156 -27.82 13.89 -6.98
N ASP A 157 -29.09 13.63 -6.70
CA ASP A 157 -29.90 14.41 -5.73
C ASP A 157 -29.38 14.24 -4.28
N ARG A 158 -28.81 13.07 -3.95
CA ARG A 158 -28.07 12.86 -2.70
C ARG A 158 -26.79 13.70 -2.66
N VAL A 159 -26.00 13.71 -3.75
CA VAL A 159 -24.76 14.49 -3.86
C VAL A 159 -25.06 16.00 -3.79
N ALA A 160 -26.09 16.48 -4.49
CA ALA A 160 -26.54 17.88 -4.46
C ALA A 160 -26.77 18.40 -3.03
N ARG A 161 -27.37 17.56 -2.16
CA ARG A 161 -27.61 17.88 -0.74
C ARG A 161 -26.35 17.77 0.14
N LEU A 162 -25.31 17.08 -0.31
CA LEU A 162 -24.07 16.84 0.44
C LEU A 162 -22.92 17.76 0.03
N LEU A 163 -22.90 18.29 -1.19
CA LEU A 163 -21.87 19.23 -1.67
C LEU A 163 -21.74 20.50 -0.80
N PRO A 164 -22.83 21.13 -0.30
CA PRO A 164 -22.71 22.28 0.61
C PRO A 164 -22.03 21.94 1.95
N LEU A 165 -22.00 20.67 2.35
CA LEU A 165 -21.31 20.19 3.56
C LEU A 165 -19.83 19.84 3.29
N ALA A 166 -19.32 20.09 2.08
CA ALA A 166 -17.98 19.71 1.68
C ALA A 166 -16.89 20.73 2.03
N GLU A 167 -17.21 21.87 2.66
CA GLU A 167 -16.25 22.94 3.00
C GLU A 167 -15.47 23.46 1.76
N MET A 168 -16.05 23.33 0.56
CA MET A 168 -15.48 23.84 -0.69
C MET A 168 -15.56 25.39 -0.77
N PRO A 169 -14.71 26.03 -1.60
CA PRO A 169 -14.81 27.45 -1.94
C PRO A 169 -16.22 27.89 -2.37
N ALA A 170 -16.56 29.15 -2.07
CA ALA A 170 -17.92 29.67 -2.23
C ALA A 170 -18.35 29.86 -3.70
N ASP A 171 -17.38 29.85 -4.62
CA ASP A 171 -17.52 29.93 -6.07
C ASP A 171 -17.60 28.55 -6.76
N ALA A 172 -17.47 27.45 -6.01
CA ALA A 172 -17.58 26.09 -6.55
C ALA A 172 -18.98 25.84 -7.18
N PRO A 173 -19.05 25.39 -8.45
CA PRO A 173 -20.30 25.35 -9.21
C PRO A 173 -21.17 24.12 -8.86
N PHE A 174 -21.71 24.05 -7.64
CA PHE A 174 -22.38 22.86 -7.09
C PHE A 174 -23.45 22.23 -7.99
N ALA A 175 -24.20 23.04 -8.76
CA ALA A 175 -25.19 22.53 -9.71
C ALA A 175 -24.53 21.67 -10.81
N GLU A 176 -23.43 22.14 -11.39
CA GLU A 176 -22.69 21.43 -12.45
C GLU A 176 -22.00 20.17 -11.93
N LEU A 177 -21.47 20.21 -10.70
CA LEU A 177 -20.76 19.07 -10.08
C LEU A 177 -21.65 17.82 -9.88
N THR A 178 -22.98 17.99 -9.94
CA THR A 178 -23.94 16.88 -9.86
C THR A 178 -24.31 16.27 -11.22
N THR A 179 -23.85 16.86 -12.33
CA THR A 179 -24.12 16.35 -13.68
C THR A 179 -23.42 15.01 -13.92
N ILE A 180 -23.95 14.23 -14.86
CA ILE A 180 -23.35 12.93 -15.22
C ILE A 180 -21.93 13.13 -15.76
N ASP A 181 -21.70 14.20 -16.52
CA ASP A 181 -20.41 14.47 -17.15
C ASP A 181 -19.36 14.94 -16.14
N ALA A 182 -19.71 15.81 -15.18
CA ALA A 182 -18.82 16.18 -14.08
C ALA A 182 -18.46 14.96 -13.20
N LEU A 183 -19.43 14.11 -12.85
CA LEU A 183 -19.16 12.87 -12.12
C LEU A 183 -18.32 11.87 -12.94
N ARG A 184 -18.49 11.82 -14.27
CA ARG A 184 -17.66 10.98 -15.15
C ARG A 184 -16.22 11.50 -15.22
N HIS A 185 -16.04 12.82 -15.29
CA HIS A 185 -14.73 13.49 -15.26
C HIS A 185 -14.03 13.27 -13.91
N GLY A 186 -14.76 13.44 -12.79
CA GLY A 186 -14.27 13.12 -11.44
C GLY A 186 -13.77 11.69 -11.29
N ARG A 187 -14.44 10.70 -11.90
CA ARG A 187 -13.95 9.32 -11.96
C ARG A 187 -12.66 9.19 -12.76
N GLU A 188 -12.56 9.88 -13.90
CA GLU A 188 -11.39 9.83 -14.77
C GLU A 188 -10.16 10.42 -14.07
N ILE A 189 -10.31 11.58 -13.41
CA ILE A 189 -9.27 12.20 -12.57
C ILE A 189 -8.83 11.24 -11.46
N LEU A 190 -9.78 10.60 -10.76
CA LEU A 190 -9.48 9.63 -9.70
C LEU A 190 -8.66 8.44 -10.25
N ALA A 191 -9.04 7.93 -11.42
CA ALA A 191 -8.41 6.75 -12.05
C ALA A 191 -7.08 7.05 -12.78
N THR A 192 -6.82 8.31 -13.13
CA THR A 192 -5.61 8.72 -13.87
C THR A 192 -4.58 9.40 -12.98
N LYS A 193 -5.00 10.37 -12.16
CA LYS A 193 -4.09 11.19 -11.33
C LYS A 193 -3.98 10.71 -9.87
N CYS A 194 -5.07 10.24 -9.26
CA CYS A 194 -5.08 9.95 -7.81
C CYS A 194 -4.57 8.55 -7.42
N VAL A 195 -4.78 7.53 -8.26
CA VAL A 195 -4.37 6.14 -7.96
C VAL A 195 -2.92 5.81 -8.32
N VAL A 196 -2.18 6.75 -8.93
CA VAL A 196 -0.78 6.57 -9.34
C VAL A 196 0.13 6.23 -8.15
N CYS A 197 -0.13 6.83 -6.99
CA CYS A 197 0.72 6.69 -5.79
C CYS A 197 0.22 5.63 -4.79
N HIS A 198 -1.06 5.25 -4.84
CA HIS A 198 -1.66 4.28 -3.91
C HIS A 198 -2.99 3.71 -4.45
N ASP A 199 -3.27 2.45 -4.13
CA ASP A 199 -4.53 1.78 -4.52
C ASP A 199 -5.76 2.51 -3.95
N LEU A 200 -6.80 2.58 -4.77
CA LEU A 200 -8.10 3.16 -4.46
C LEU A 200 -8.74 2.50 -3.24
N LYS A 201 -8.53 1.19 -3.03
CA LYS A 201 -8.98 0.48 -1.83
C LYS A 201 -8.51 1.18 -0.56
N THR A 202 -7.25 1.58 -0.49
CA THR A 202 -6.66 2.24 0.69
C THR A 202 -7.26 3.62 0.93
N VAL A 203 -7.61 4.34 -0.14
CA VAL A 203 -8.32 5.63 -0.06
C VAL A 203 -9.75 5.45 0.46
N LEU A 204 -10.48 4.47 -0.09
CA LEU A 204 -11.92 4.30 0.13
C LEU A 204 -12.30 3.46 1.38
N VAL A 205 -11.34 2.77 2.01
CA VAL A 205 -11.58 1.98 3.23
C VAL A 205 -12.04 2.84 4.42
N GLN A 206 -11.58 4.08 4.53
CA GLN A 206 -12.04 4.99 5.59
C GLN A 206 -13.25 5.82 5.13
N PRO A 207 -14.41 5.71 5.79
CA PRO A 207 -15.56 6.57 5.49
C PRO A 207 -15.23 8.01 5.90
N ARG A 208 -15.52 8.96 5.01
CA ARG A 208 -15.32 10.40 5.25
C ARG A 208 -16.63 11.16 5.08
N ALA A 209 -16.84 12.16 5.93
CA ALA A 209 -17.83 13.20 5.69
C ALA A 209 -17.44 14.00 4.43
N PRO A 210 -18.38 14.71 3.76
CA PRO A 210 -18.08 15.49 2.55
C PRO A 210 -16.87 16.43 2.72
N ALA A 211 -16.81 17.18 3.83
CA ALA A 211 -15.68 18.02 4.22
C ALA A 211 -14.32 17.29 4.32
N GLY A 212 -14.35 16.04 4.77
CA GLY A 212 -13.18 15.18 4.85
C GLY A 212 -12.66 14.73 3.48
N TRP A 213 -13.53 14.69 2.45
CA TRP A 213 -13.11 14.43 1.08
C TRP A 213 -12.39 15.64 0.48
N TRP A 214 -12.97 16.85 0.55
CA TRP A 214 -12.35 18.08 0.05
C TRP A 214 -10.93 18.27 0.60
N ARG A 215 -10.78 18.32 1.94
CA ARG A 215 -9.47 18.42 2.64
C ARG A 215 -8.50 17.27 2.35
N THR A 216 -8.98 16.16 1.80
CA THR A 216 -8.10 15.06 1.36
C THR A 216 -7.60 15.28 -0.06
N VAL A 217 -8.46 15.74 -0.98
CA VAL A 217 -8.10 16.07 -2.36
C VAL A 217 -7.16 17.27 -2.40
N GLU A 218 -7.48 18.35 -1.70
CA GLU A 218 -6.66 19.57 -1.55
C GLU A 218 -5.22 19.23 -1.12
N ARG A 219 -5.07 18.51 -0.01
CA ARG A 219 -3.77 18.03 0.50
C ARG A 219 -3.03 17.07 -0.44
N MET A 220 -3.71 16.44 -1.41
CA MET A 220 -3.04 15.65 -2.45
C MET A 220 -2.61 16.52 -3.64
N ALA A 221 -3.41 17.55 -4.02
CA ALA A 221 -3.03 18.53 -5.03
C ALA A 221 -1.79 19.35 -4.62
N ASP A 222 -1.64 19.65 -3.32
CA ASP A 222 -0.45 20.31 -2.75
C ASP A 222 0.85 19.47 -2.80
N LYS A 223 0.77 18.17 -3.15
CA LYS A 223 1.96 17.32 -3.22
C LYS A 223 2.62 17.44 -4.59
N PRO A 224 3.96 17.52 -4.67
CA PRO A 224 4.65 17.50 -5.96
C PRO A 224 4.47 16.14 -6.64
N THR A 225 3.61 16.09 -7.65
CA THR A 225 3.47 15.01 -8.61
C THR A 225 4.51 15.15 -9.73
N PHE A 226 4.75 14.07 -10.47
CA PHE A 226 5.59 14.09 -11.68
C PHE A 226 4.80 14.51 -12.94
N GLU A 227 3.47 14.55 -12.85
CA GLU A 227 2.54 14.96 -13.90
C GLU A 227 1.91 16.33 -13.57
N ASP A 228 1.18 16.90 -14.54
CA ASP A 228 0.51 18.19 -14.45
C ASP A 228 -0.34 18.33 -13.18
N PRO A 229 -0.26 19.46 -12.46
CA PRO A 229 -1.02 19.67 -11.24
C PRO A 229 -2.53 19.61 -11.50
N LEU A 230 -3.28 19.21 -10.47
CA LEU A 230 -4.74 19.24 -10.51
C LEU A 230 -5.21 20.68 -10.69
N THR A 231 -6.00 20.92 -11.75
CA THR A 231 -6.69 22.19 -11.92
C THR A 231 -7.83 22.31 -10.93
N GLU A 232 -8.21 23.54 -10.58
CA GLU A 232 -9.29 23.83 -9.63
C GLU A 232 -10.61 23.13 -9.98
N ARG A 233 -10.95 23.04 -11.28
CA ARG A 233 -12.14 22.29 -11.72
C ARG A 233 -12.00 20.78 -11.47
N GLU A 234 -10.82 20.20 -11.68
CA GLU A 234 -10.58 18.79 -11.39
C GLU A 234 -10.69 18.48 -9.88
N LEU A 235 -10.22 19.38 -9.01
CA LEU A 235 -10.39 19.30 -7.56
C LEU A 235 -11.88 19.21 -7.16
N TYR A 236 -12.74 20.02 -7.79
CA TYR A 236 -14.19 19.99 -7.54
C TYR A 236 -14.86 18.73 -8.09
N ASP A 237 -14.60 18.37 -9.35
CA ASP A 237 -15.21 17.22 -10.02
C ASP A 237 -14.84 15.89 -9.32
N VAL A 238 -13.58 15.70 -8.91
CA VAL A 238 -13.14 14.49 -8.17
C VAL A 238 -13.73 14.43 -6.76
N THR A 239 -13.87 15.57 -6.07
CA THR A 239 -14.50 15.64 -4.74
C THR A 239 -15.99 15.27 -4.82
N ALA A 240 -16.71 15.79 -5.81
CA ALA A 240 -18.10 15.43 -6.06
C ALA A 240 -18.27 13.92 -6.36
N TYR A 241 -17.37 13.35 -7.17
CA TYR A 241 -17.37 11.92 -7.45
C TYR A 241 -17.10 11.05 -6.20
N LEU A 242 -16.14 11.44 -5.34
CA LEU A 242 -15.85 10.75 -4.08
C LEU A 242 -17.06 10.74 -3.13
N ILE A 243 -17.79 11.86 -3.04
CA ILE A 243 -19.07 11.95 -2.31
C ILE A 243 -20.14 11.04 -2.96
N ALA A 244 -20.17 10.98 -4.30
CA ALA A 244 -21.11 10.16 -5.07
C ALA A 244 -20.93 8.65 -4.83
N ILE A 245 -19.70 8.15 -4.70
CA ILE A 245 -19.42 6.72 -4.46
C ILE A 245 -19.48 6.30 -2.98
N THR A 246 -19.38 7.25 -2.04
CA THR A 246 -19.36 6.97 -0.58
C THR A 246 -20.56 6.13 -0.12
N GLY A 247 -21.75 6.34 -0.69
CA GLY A 247 -22.96 5.59 -0.32
C GLY A 247 -22.91 4.10 -0.69
N ASP A 248 -22.37 3.77 -1.87
CA ASP A 248 -22.21 2.37 -2.30
C ASP A 248 -21.13 1.65 -1.49
N LEU A 249 -20.04 2.34 -1.17
CA LEU A 249 -18.98 1.82 -0.31
C LEU A 249 -19.50 1.46 1.08
N GLN A 250 -20.29 2.34 1.70
CA GLN A 250 -20.91 2.08 3.00
C GLN A 250 -21.90 0.91 2.95
N ARG A 251 -22.71 0.79 1.89
CA ARG A 251 -23.61 -0.36 1.68
C ARG A 251 -22.83 -1.67 1.55
N SER A 252 -21.80 -1.70 0.70
CA SER A 252 -20.98 -2.90 0.49
C SER A 252 -20.22 -3.30 1.76
N ALA A 253 -19.63 -2.33 2.49
CA ALA A 253 -18.94 -2.59 3.74
C ALA A 253 -19.89 -3.15 4.82
N ARG A 254 -21.11 -2.61 4.92
CA ARG A 254 -22.16 -3.12 5.82
C ARG A 254 -22.57 -4.54 5.45
N GLN A 255 -22.83 -4.83 4.18
CA GLN A 255 -23.17 -6.18 3.71
C GLN A 255 -22.06 -7.19 3.97
N GLN A 256 -20.79 -6.81 3.77
CA GLN A 256 -19.63 -7.65 4.11
C GLN A 256 -19.53 -7.91 5.62
N ARG A 257 -19.76 -6.91 6.47
CA ARG A 257 -19.84 -7.07 7.94
C ARG A 257 -20.98 -8.02 8.33
N GLU A 258 -22.18 -7.83 7.78
CA GLU A 258 -23.34 -8.69 8.04
C GLU A 258 -23.13 -10.14 7.56
N GLN A 259 -22.47 -10.36 6.42
CA GLN A 259 -22.09 -11.69 5.95
C GLN A 259 -21.02 -12.34 6.85
N LYS A 260 -20.01 -11.58 7.26
CA LYS A 260 -18.94 -12.03 8.16
C LYS A 260 -19.50 -12.42 9.53
N LEU A 261 -20.42 -11.62 10.08
CA LEU A 261 -21.16 -11.91 11.31
C LEU A 261 -21.97 -13.21 11.19
N LYS A 262 -22.74 -13.39 10.10
CA LYS A 262 -23.48 -14.64 9.85
C LYS A 262 -22.55 -15.85 9.72
N GLN A 263 -21.40 -15.69 9.09
CA GLN A 263 -20.40 -16.76 8.93
C GLN A 263 -19.70 -17.10 10.25
N GLN A 264 -19.43 -16.11 11.10
CA GLN A 264 -18.92 -16.30 12.47
C GLN A 264 -19.98 -16.98 13.37
N GLN A 265 -21.25 -16.58 13.27
CA GLN A 265 -22.37 -17.19 14.02
C GLN A 265 -22.68 -18.63 13.58
N ALA A 266 -22.29 -19.01 12.36
CA ALA A 266 -22.39 -20.38 11.85
C ALA A 266 -21.21 -21.28 12.31
N ILE A 267 -20.16 -20.69 12.88
CA ILE A 267 -19.08 -21.42 13.55
C ILE A 267 -19.48 -21.56 15.02
N ALA A 268 -19.43 -22.77 15.57
CA ALA A 268 -19.98 -23.09 16.89
C ALA A 268 -19.36 -22.21 18.02
N PRO A 269 -20.11 -21.92 19.10
CA PRO A 269 -19.60 -21.09 20.18
C PRO A 269 -18.35 -21.71 20.83
N VAL A 270 -17.36 -20.88 21.13
CA VAL A 270 -16.26 -21.26 22.02
C VAL A 270 -16.82 -21.57 23.40
N ASP A 271 -16.39 -22.70 23.98
CA ASP A 271 -16.91 -23.23 25.24
C ASP A 271 -16.74 -22.22 26.39
N PRO A 272 -17.83 -21.71 27.00
CA PRO A 272 -17.76 -20.68 28.04
C PRO A 272 -17.22 -21.20 29.38
N ALA A 273 -16.93 -22.50 29.51
CA ALA A 273 -16.41 -23.12 30.72
C ALA A 273 -14.86 -23.16 30.81
N ALA A 274 -14.13 -22.65 29.81
CA ALA A 274 -12.67 -22.61 29.86
C ALA A 274 -12.17 -21.67 30.99
N PRO A 275 -11.35 -22.16 31.96
CA PRO A 275 -10.89 -21.32 33.06
C PRO A 275 -9.97 -20.20 32.56
N ALA A 276 -10.27 -18.96 32.97
CA ALA A 276 -9.48 -17.80 32.58
C ALA A 276 -8.03 -17.92 33.10
N PRO A 277 -7.01 -17.61 32.26
CA PRO A 277 -5.61 -17.66 32.69
C PRO A 277 -5.33 -16.62 33.79
N ALA A 278 -4.37 -16.94 34.65
CA ALA A 278 -3.95 -16.04 35.73
C ALA A 278 -3.44 -14.69 35.18
N TYR A 279 -3.80 -13.59 35.84
CA TYR A 279 -3.46 -12.24 35.40
C TYR A 279 -1.95 -11.95 35.47
N ASP A 280 -1.31 -11.80 34.31
CA ASP A 280 0.06 -11.28 34.18
C ASP A 280 0.03 -9.75 34.05
N ALA A 281 0.46 -9.06 35.11
CA ALA A 281 0.50 -7.61 35.15
C ALA A 281 1.49 -6.99 34.15
N ALA A 282 2.61 -7.66 33.87
CA ALA A 282 3.65 -7.14 32.97
C ALA A 282 3.23 -7.31 31.50
N ALA A 283 2.63 -8.45 31.15
CA ALA A 283 2.03 -8.64 29.84
C ALA A 283 0.85 -7.68 29.60
N ALA A 284 -0.01 -7.48 30.61
CA ALA A 284 -1.17 -6.60 30.54
C ALA A 284 -0.77 -5.12 30.36
N GLN A 285 0.21 -4.64 31.13
CA GLN A 285 0.77 -3.29 30.95
C GLN A 285 1.39 -3.12 29.56
N LYS A 286 2.22 -4.09 29.12
CA LYS A 286 2.88 -4.04 27.81
C LYS A 286 1.88 -4.03 26.66
N ALA A 287 0.80 -4.82 26.75
CA ALA A 287 -0.28 -4.83 25.76
C ALA A 287 -0.96 -3.45 25.66
N PHE A 288 -1.35 -2.87 26.80
CA PHE A 288 -1.93 -1.52 26.87
C PHE A 288 -0.99 -0.45 26.30
N GLU A 289 0.28 -0.45 26.71
CA GLU A 289 1.27 0.51 26.22
C GLU A 289 1.52 0.36 24.72
N THR A 290 1.55 -0.88 24.21
CA THR A 290 1.78 -1.15 22.78
C THR A 290 0.58 -0.67 21.95
N ARG A 291 -0.66 -1.01 22.31
CA ARG A 291 -1.85 -0.73 21.49
C ARG A 291 -2.43 0.67 21.68
N CYS A 292 -2.57 1.13 22.91
CA CYS A 292 -3.16 2.45 23.16
C CYS A 292 -2.22 3.61 22.80
N SER A 293 -0.95 3.34 22.43
CA SER A 293 -0.01 4.34 21.91
C SER A 293 0.20 4.33 20.39
N GLU A 294 -0.49 3.45 19.63
CA GLU A 294 -0.33 3.37 18.17
C GLU A 294 -0.80 4.65 17.44
N CYS A 295 -1.80 5.34 17.99
CA CYS A 295 -2.48 6.47 17.34
C CYS A 295 -2.32 7.82 18.08
N HIS A 296 -2.19 7.80 19.41
CA HIS A 296 -2.07 9.01 20.25
C HIS A 296 -1.28 8.70 21.53
N GLU A 297 -0.78 9.71 22.23
CA GLU A 297 -0.06 9.50 23.49
C GLU A 297 -1.00 8.96 24.58
N LEU A 298 -0.49 8.07 25.43
CA LEU A 298 -1.26 7.48 26.55
C LEU A 298 -1.76 8.54 27.55
N ALA A 299 -1.05 9.68 27.62
CA ALA A 299 -1.45 10.83 28.41
C ALA A 299 -2.84 11.40 28.03
N GLU A 300 -3.33 11.18 26.80
CA GLU A 300 -4.70 11.56 26.45
C GLU A 300 -5.76 10.70 27.16
N VAL A 301 -5.44 9.43 27.45
CA VAL A 301 -6.31 8.54 28.25
C VAL A 301 -6.30 8.98 29.72
N ASP A 302 -5.14 9.38 30.24
CA ASP A 302 -5.00 9.90 31.61
C ASP A 302 -5.69 11.27 31.81
N LYS A 303 -5.92 12.06 30.76
CA LYS A 303 -6.67 13.34 30.84
C LYS A 303 -8.18 13.16 31.03
N LYS A 304 -8.76 12.07 30.51
CA LYS A 304 -10.19 11.75 30.68
C LYS A 304 -10.35 10.23 30.84
N PRO A 305 -9.95 9.68 32.00
CA PRO A 305 -9.94 8.24 32.22
C PRO A 305 -11.36 7.68 32.27
N PRO A 306 -11.59 6.47 31.74
CA PRO A 306 -12.85 5.76 31.95
C PRO A 306 -13.00 5.37 33.43
N THR A 307 -14.18 5.61 34.00
CA THR A 307 -14.42 5.50 35.45
C THR A 307 -15.03 4.17 35.91
N SER A 308 -15.53 3.38 34.96
CA SER A 308 -16.09 2.04 35.19
C SER A 308 -15.54 1.03 34.19
N ALA A 309 -15.61 -0.26 34.52
CA ALA A 309 -15.26 -1.35 33.63
C ALA A 309 -16.11 -1.35 32.35
N ARG A 310 -17.37 -0.89 32.45
CA ARG A 310 -18.23 -0.64 31.29
C ARG A 310 -17.67 0.45 30.38
N GLU A 311 -17.27 1.60 30.92
CA GLU A 311 -16.66 2.67 30.10
C GLU A 311 -15.32 2.23 29.49
N VAL A 312 -14.50 1.46 30.22
CA VAL A 312 -13.27 0.85 29.68
C VAL A 312 -13.60 -0.01 28.46
N LYS A 313 -14.61 -0.88 28.56
CA LYS A 313 -15.07 -1.71 27.46
C LYS A 313 -15.56 -0.87 26.26
N GLU A 314 -16.44 0.10 26.49
CA GLU A 314 -16.97 0.99 25.44
C GLU A 314 -15.88 1.86 24.78
N VAL A 315 -14.79 2.19 25.49
CA VAL A 315 -13.60 2.84 24.91
C VAL A 315 -12.86 1.88 23.97
N ILE A 316 -12.56 0.65 24.42
CA ILE A 316 -11.85 -0.33 23.59
C ILE A 316 -12.70 -0.72 22.36
N GLU A 317 -14.01 -0.95 22.53
CA GLU A 317 -14.93 -1.29 21.44
C GLU A 317 -14.98 -0.17 20.37
N ARG A 318 -15.06 1.12 20.76
CA ARG A 318 -14.96 2.24 19.80
C ARG A 318 -13.59 2.31 19.13
N MET A 319 -12.50 2.07 19.87
CA MET A 319 -11.15 2.06 19.29
C MET A 319 -10.97 0.94 18.26
N VAL A 320 -11.59 -0.22 18.45
CA VAL A 320 -11.60 -1.32 17.46
C VAL A 320 -12.53 -1.00 16.29
N ALA A 321 -13.79 -0.60 16.56
CA ALA A 321 -14.83 -0.46 15.54
C ALA A 321 -14.70 0.81 14.68
N ASP A 322 -14.35 1.95 15.28
CA ASP A 322 -14.31 3.27 14.62
C ASP A 322 -12.88 3.64 14.20
N ASN A 323 -11.88 3.35 15.05
CA ASN A 323 -10.47 3.71 14.79
C ASN A 323 -9.64 2.58 14.16
N GLY A 324 -10.19 1.35 14.05
CA GLY A 324 -9.54 0.23 13.38
C GLY A 324 -8.37 -0.41 14.14
N MET A 325 -8.31 -0.24 15.47
CA MET A 325 -7.31 -0.89 16.32
C MET A 325 -7.44 -2.41 16.22
N ALA A 326 -6.36 -3.10 15.87
CA ALA A 326 -6.32 -4.55 15.74
C ALA A 326 -5.18 -5.12 16.59
N ALA A 327 -5.45 -6.21 17.31
CA ALA A 327 -4.45 -6.89 18.13
C ALA A 327 -4.51 -8.42 17.93
N PRO A 328 -3.48 -9.17 18.32
CA PRO A 328 -3.57 -10.62 18.49
C PRO A 328 -4.71 -11.07 19.42
N PRO A 329 -5.22 -12.31 19.25
CA PRO A 329 -6.22 -12.87 20.16
C PRO A 329 -5.74 -12.86 21.62
N GLY A 330 -6.59 -12.42 22.55
CA GLY A 330 -6.25 -12.28 23.97
C GLY A 330 -5.49 -10.99 24.35
N GLU A 331 -4.89 -10.27 23.40
CA GLU A 331 -4.13 -9.04 23.72
C GLU A 331 -5.06 -7.87 24.09
N LEU A 332 -6.29 -7.83 23.56
CA LEU A 332 -7.32 -6.88 24.01
C LEU A 332 -7.89 -7.22 25.38
N ASP A 333 -7.97 -8.50 25.75
CA ASP A 333 -8.38 -8.92 27.09
C ASP A 333 -7.33 -8.51 28.13
N LEU A 334 -6.05 -8.60 27.78
CA LEU A 334 -4.94 -8.05 28.57
C LEU A 334 -5.01 -6.53 28.71
N CYS A 335 -5.28 -5.79 27.62
CA CYS A 335 -5.50 -4.34 27.66
C CYS A 335 -6.67 -3.96 28.58
N TYR A 336 -7.79 -4.66 28.45
CA TYR A 336 -8.99 -4.48 29.28
C TYR A 336 -8.69 -4.74 30.76
N ALA A 337 -8.07 -5.90 31.07
CA ALA A 337 -7.70 -6.28 32.43
C ALA A 337 -6.73 -5.29 33.10
N PHE A 338 -5.85 -4.65 32.32
CA PHE A 338 -5.00 -3.56 32.79
C PHE A 338 -5.79 -2.25 33.01
N MET A 339 -6.60 -1.83 32.04
CA MET A 339 -7.35 -0.58 32.11
C MET A 339 -8.39 -0.57 33.24
N VAL A 340 -9.10 -1.68 33.48
CA VAL A 340 -10.00 -1.81 34.64
C VAL A 340 -9.22 -1.66 35.94
N ARG A 341 -8.05 -2.29 36.08
CA ARG A 341 -7.20 -2.16 37.29
C ARG A 341 -6.60 -0.75 37.46
N LYS A 342 -6.26 -0.07 36.37
CA LYS A 342 -5.66 1.28 36.41
C LYS A 342 -6.69 2.38 36.69
N TYR A 343 -7.88 2.31 36.08
CA TYR A 343 -8.86 3.41 36.09
C TYR A 343 -10.16 3.12 36.84
N ALA A 344 -10.54 1.85 37.00
CA ALA A 344 -11.75 1.41 37.72
C ALA A 344 -11.42 0.36 38.82
N PRO A 345 -10.46 0.63 39.74
CA PRO A 345 -9.94 -0.37 40.68
C PRO A 345 -11.01 -1.00 41.60
N ASN A 346 -12.08 -0.26 41.88
CA ASN A 346 -13.20 -0.72 42.72
C ASN A 346 -14.08 -1.78 42.02
N GLU A 347 -14.02 -1.88 40.69
CA GLU A 347 -14.80 -2.86 39.91
C GLU A 347 -13.98 -4.09 39.49
N VAL A 348 -12.71 -4.20 39.89
CA VAL A 348 -11.82 -5.32 39.49
C VAL A 348 -12.36 -6.69 39.92
N ALA A 349 -13.15 -6.76 41.00
CA ALA A 349 -13.77 -7.99 41.50
C ALA A 349 -15.14 -8.31 40.87
N SER A 350 -15.79 -7.33 40.23
CA SER A 350 -17.13 -7.46 39.61
C SER A 350 -17.11 -7.40 38.08
N ALA A 351 -16.02 -6.91 37.49
CA ALA A 351 -15.81 -6.89 36.05
C ALA A 351 -15.59 -8.30 35.48
N PRO A 352 -16.08 -8.59 34.25
CA PRO A 352 -15.81 -9.86 33.59
C PRO A 352 -14.30 -10.06 33.35
N ALA A 353 -13.83 -11.30 33.38
CA ALA A 353 -12.40 -11.61 33.21
C ALA A 353 -11.86 -11.36 31.79
N THR A 354 -12.75 -11.24 30.80
CA THR A 354 -12.44 -10.98 29.38
C THR A 354 -13.35 -9.87 28.84
N LEU A 355 -12.98 -9.29 27.70
CA LEU A 355 -13.74 -8.28 26.96
C LEU A 355 -15.00 -8.87 26.26
N GLY A 356 -15.39 -10.10 26.61
CA GLY A 356 -16.54 -10.81 26.06
C GLY A 356 -16.27 -11.44 24.69
N ALA A 357 -17.02 -12.49 24.36
CA ALA A 357 -16.82 -13.30 23.16
C ALA A 357 -16.94 -12.54 21.83
N ALA A 358 -17.60 -11.37 21.80
CA ALA A 358 -17.80 -10.57 20.60
C ALA A 358 -16.48 -10.02 20.02
N VAL A 359 -15.66 -9.34 20.84
CA VAL A 359 -14.47 -8.64 20.34
C VAL A 359 -13.37 -9.64 19.94
N GLY A 360 -13.24 -10.76 20.65
CA GLY A 360 -12.31 -11.83 20.29
C GLY A 360 -12.61 -12.45 18.92
N ALA A 361 -13.89 -12.63 18.56
CA ALA A 361 -14.31 -13.20 17.29
C ALA A 361 -14.10 -12.25 16.10
N GLU A 362 -14.38 -10.95 16.27
CA GLU A 362 -14.13 -9.93 15.25
C GLU A 362 -12.64 -9.80 14.90
N VAL A 363 -11.78 -9.93 15.92
CA VAL A 363 -10.33 -9.77 15.83
C VAL A 363 -9.62 -11.03 15.33
N GLN A 364 -10.01 -12.24 15.76
CA GLN A 364 -9.50 -13.49 15.17
C GLN A 364 -9.76 -13.54 13.65
N ALA A 365 -10.93 -13.07 13.21
CA ALA A 365 -11.27 -13.00 11.80
C ALA A 365 -10.62 -11.81 11.05
N ALA A 366 -9.81 -10.98 11.71
CA ALA A 366 -8.89 -10.03 11.07
C ALA A 366 -7.48 -10.62 10.91
N VAL A 367 -7.01 -11.40 11.90
CA VAL A 367 -5.67 -12.01 11.90
C VAL A 367 -5.56 -13.23 10.97
N ALA A 368 -6.65 -14.00 10.76
CA ALA A 368 -6.65 -15.19 9.90
C ALA A 368 -6.33 -14.94 8.41
N VAL A 369 -6.24 -13.68 7.96
CA VAL A 369 -5.84 -13.29 6.60
C VAL A 369 -4.32 -12.99 6.50
N ALA A 370 -3.63 -12.84 7.63
CA ALA A 370 -2.23 -12.42 7.69
C ALA A 370 -1.22 -13.54 8.00
N SER A 371 -1.69 -14.76 8.32
CA SER A 371 -0.84 -15.86 8.82
C SER A 371 -1.10 -17.18 8.11
N ALA A 372 -0.57 -17.32 6.89
CA ALA A 372 -0.33 -18.62 6.24
C ALA A 372 1.20 -18.83 6.13
N PRO A 373 1.80 -19.79 6.86
CA PRO A 373 3.24 -20.01 6.82
C PRO A 373 3.67 -20.77 5.54
N PRO A 374 4.90 -20.56 5.04
CA PRO A 374 5.46 -21.37 3.96
C PRO A 374 5.80 -22.78 4.46
N VAL A 375 5.53 -23.78 3.62
CA VAL A 375 5.93 -25.18 3.84
C VAL A 375 7.44 -25.32 3.57
N PRO A 376 8.24 -25.91 4.48
CA PRO A 376 9.63 -26.24 4.19
C PRO A 376 9.74 -27.59 3.47
N GLU A 377 10.51 -27.61 2.39
CA GLU A 377 10.80 -28.80 1.58
C GLU A 377 12.04 -29.56 2.13
N ASP A 378 12.06 -30.86 1.86
CA ASP A 378 12.90 -31.92 2.42
C ASP A 378 14.35 -31.62 2.84
N SER A 379 14.72 -32.17 4.01
CA SER A 379 16.10 -32.38 4.41
C SER A 379 16.64 -33.74 3.95
N LYS A 380 17.84 -33.78 3.39
CA LYS A 380 18.73 -34.96 3.47
C LYS A 380 20.16 -34.58 3.89
N PRO A 381 20.88 -35.44 4.64
CA PRO A 381 22.03 -35.02 5.43
C PRO A 381 23.38 -35.39 4.80
N VAL A 382 24.42 -34.60 5.10
CA VAL A 382 25.85 -34.92 4.90
C VAL A 382 26.61 -34.42 6.15
N PRO A 383 27.60 -35.15 6.69
CA PRO A 383 27.99 -35.04 8.09
C PRO A 383 29.08 -34.01 8.41
N THR A 384 29.27 -33.83 9.71
CA THR A 384 30.33 -33.07 10.40
C THR A 384 31.75 -33.55 10.06
N ASP A 385 32.71 -32.63 10.00
CA ASP A 385 34.09 -32.91 10.41
C ASP A 385 34.83 -31.69 10.99
N SER A 386 35.97 -31.92 11.64
CA SER A 386 36.45 -31.05 12.74
C SER A 386 37.82 -30.36 12.55
N LYS A 387 37.91 -29.06 12.95
CA LYS A 387 39.13 -28.34 13.46
C LYS A 387 40.36 -28.22 12.52
N PRO A 388 41.46 -27.49 12.91
CA PRO A 388 41.60 -26.26 13.70
C PRO A 388 42.47 -25.15 13.01
N VAL A 389 42.76 -24.04 13.72
CA VAL A 389 43.65 -22.91 13.33
C VAL A 389 45.15 -23.27 13.42
N PRO A 390 46.08 -22.59 12.70
CA PRO A 390 46.93 -21.53 13.30
C PRO A 390 47.14 -20.27 12.39
N ALA A 391 47.17 -19.05 12.93
CA ALA A 391 48.35 -18.19 13.26
C ALA A 391 49.06 -17.60 12.00
N ASP A 392 49.45 -16.32 11.89
CA ASP A 392 50.37 -15.61 12.79
C ASP A 392 50.55 -14.07 12.48
N SER A 393 51.39 -13.40 13.29
CA SER A 393 52.15 -12.16 12.99
C SER A 393 51.48 -10.75 13.09
N LYS A 394 51.67 -10.14 14.27
CA LYS A 394 51.88 -8.69 14.51
C LYS A 394 53.42 -8.44 14.57
N PRO A 395 54.00 -7.26 14.28
CA PRO A 395 54.15 -6.16 15.27
C PRO A 395 53.79 -4.77 14.68
N ALA A 396 53.20 -3.79 15.37
CA ALA A 396 53.61 -3.04 16.58
C ALA A 396 54.64 -1.91 16.35
N ALA A 397 54.21 -0.65 16.54
CA ALA A 397 55.01 0.49 17.04
C ALA A 397 54.07 1.56 17.63
N ALA A 398 54.54 2.34 18.60
CA ALA A 398 53.79 3.34 19.38
C ALA A 398 54.74 4.53 19.76
N PRO A 399 54.44 5.47 20.69
CA PRO A 399 53.83 6.75 20.35
C PRO A 399 54.73 8.02 20.64
N PRO A 400 54.36 9.08 21.41
CA PRO A 400 54.51 10.48 20.97
C PRO A 400 55.47 11.35 21.82
N PRO A 401 55.56 12.67 21.55
CA PRO A 401 55.25 13.72 22.56
C PRO A 401 54.39 14.88 21.96
N ALA A 402 53.61 15.73 22.64
CA ALA A 402 53.63 16.44 23.94
C ALA A 402 53.95 17.96 23.80
N ALA A 403 52.89 18.78 24.02
CA ALA A 403 52.75 20.15 24.56
C ALA A 403 53.75 21.34 24.34
N GLU A 404 53.14 22.52 24.09
CA GLU A 404 53.45 23.90 24.60
C GLU A 404 54.68 24.68 24.08
N PRO A 405 54.79 26.04 24.24
CA PRO A 405 53.95 27.00 25.01
C PRO A 405 53.51 28.34 24.32
N ASP A 406 52.66 29.10 25.03
CA ASP A 406 52.49 30.58 25.20
C ASP A 406 52.74 31.65 24.11
N VAL A 407 51.79 32.61 24.00
CA VAL A 407 52.02 34.08 24.18
C VAL A 407 50.77 34.74 24.81
N VAL A 408 50.98 35.62 25.79
CA VAL A 408 49.97 36.45 26.50
C VAL A 408 50.09 37.92 26.08
N LEU A 409 49.00 38.71 26.11
CA LEU A 409 49.06 40.14 26.47
C LEU A 409 47.71 40.69 26.92
N ASP A 410 47.73 41.40 28.04
CA ASP A 410 46.61 41.92 28.84
C ASP A 410 46.01 43.24 28.32
N ASP A 411 44.82 43.62 28.83
CA ASP A 411 44.63 44.91 29.53
C ASP A 411 43.28 45.03 30.28
N ALA A 412 43.35 45.51 31.53
CA ALA A 412 42.25 45.85 32.49
C ALA A 412 42.89 46.60 33.69
N PRO A 413 42.22 46.99 34.81
CA PRO A 413 40.80 47.04 35.20
C PRO A 413 40.44 48.54 35.51
N PRO A 414 39.96 49.02 36.69
CA PRO A 414 38.95 48.59 37.68
C PRO A 414 37.71 49.54 37.67
N ALA A 415 36.77 49.65 38.61
CA ALA A 415 36.44 49.04 39.93
C ALA A 415 34.88 48.97 40.06
N ALA A 416 34.19 48.52 41.13
CA ALA A 416 34.54 48.04 42.47
C ALA A 416 33.49 46.97 42.94
N ALA A 417 33.21 46.86 44.25
CA ALA A 417 32.25 45.92 44.89
C ALA A 417 31.65 46.56 46.18
N PRO A 418 30.87 45.90 47.09
CA PRO A 418 30.28 44.53 47.10
C PRO A 418 28.82 44.33 47.69
N THR A 419 28.23 43.13 47.48
CA THR A 419 27.17 42.41 48.31
C THR A 419 25.72 42.96 48.48
N PRO A 420 24.70 42.14 48.88
CA PRO A 420 24.31 40.79 48.39
C PRO A 420 22.76 40.55 48.19
N ALA A 421 22.38 39.46 47.47
CA ALA A 421 21.02 38.86 47.33
C ALA A 421 19.94 39.67 46.55
N PRO A 422 18.85 39.06 46.00
CA PRO A 422 18.41 37.65 46.04
C PRO A 422 18.45 36.91 44.68
N ALA A 423 18.19 35.60 44.70
CA ALA A 423 18.16 34.74 43.51
C ALA A 423 17.02 35.10 42.54
N LYS A 424 17.35 35.19 41.24
CA LYS A 424 16.35 35.37 40.16
C LYS A 424 15.76 34.01 39.71
N PRO A 425 14.52 33.98 39.18
CA PRO A 425 13.75 32.75 39.09
C PRO A 425 14.26 31.77 38.03
N LYS A 426 14.13 30.49 38.31
CA LYS A 426 14.30 29.40 37.33
C LYS A 426 13.33 29.63 36.15
N PRO A 427 13.77 29.54 34.88
CA PRO A 427 12.86 29.69 33.74
C PRO A 427 11.73 28.67 33.80
N ALA A 428 10.51 29.09 33.47
CA ALA A 428 9.36 28.21 33.32
C ALA A 428 9.65 27.12 32.27
N PRO A 429 9.08 25.90 32.39
CA PRO A 429 9.33 24.83 31.45
C PRO A 429 8.85 25.23 30.05
N ALA A 430 9.78 25.26 29.10
CA ALA A 430 9.47 25.42 27.69
C ALA A 430 8.52 24.29 27.23
N LYS A 431 7.63 24.58 26.27
CA LYS A 431 6.79 23.56 25.63
C LYS A 431 7.66 22.38 25.21
N ALA A 432 7.29 21.17 25.62
CA ALA A 432 8.00 19.97 25.20
C ALA A 432 7.93 19.85 23.68
N ILE A 433 9.07 20.00 23.01
CA ILE A 433 9.18 19.82 21.56
C ILE A 433 9.15 18.31 21.29
N ASP A 434 8.20 17.85 20.49
CA ASP A 434 8.11 16.45 20.06
C ASP A 434 9.22 16.10 19.07
N ALA A 435 10.40 15.82 19.65
CA ALA A 435 11.56 15.38 18.90
C ALA A 435 11.36 14.03 18.21
N ARG A 436 10.43 13.18 18.68
CA ARG A 436 10.18 11.85 18.10
C ARG A 436 9.30 11.96 16.86
N GLY A 437 8.18 12.67 16.93
CA GLY A 437 7.32 12.93 15.77
C GLY A 437 8.02 13.79 14.72
N LEU A 438 8.82 14.78 15.11
CA LEU A 438 9.69 15.51 14.16
C LEU A 438 10.69 14.58 13.47
N TYR A 439 11.34 13.68 14.20
CA TYR A 439 12.23 12.67 13.63
C TYR A 439 11.49 11.71 12.68
N VAL A 440 10.30 11.20 13.06
CA VAL A 440 9.49 10.31 12.22
C VAL A 440 9.04 11.03 10.95
N LYS A 441 8.57 12.28 11.07
CA LYS A 441 8.07 13.10 9.96
C LYS A 441 9.14 13.50 8.95
N HIS A 442 10.38 13.73 9.39
CA HIS A 442 11.44 14.32 8.54
C HIS A 442 12.64 13.40 8.26
N CYS A 443 12.94 12.44 9.14
CA CYS A 443 14.17 11.62 9.07
C CYS A 443 13.92 10.13 8.78
N ALA A 444 12.82 9.56 9.30
CA ALA A 444 12.57 8.12 9.24
C ALA A 444 12.32 7.56 7.82
N ALA A 445 12.03 8.40 6.82
CA ALA A 445 11.95 7.97 5.42
C ALA A 445 13.26 7.33 4.93
N CYS A 446 14.41 7.87 5.37
CA CYS A 446 15.75 7.40 5.01
C CYS A 446 16.42 6.60 6.13
N HIS A 447 16.30 7.08 7.38
CA HIS A 447 16.99 6.52 8.55
C HIS A 447 16.17 5.47 9.33
N ASP A 448 14.93 5.20 8.91
CA ASP A 448 13.90 4.44 9.63
C ASP A 448 13.55 4.99 11.04
N ALA A 449 12.46 4.48 11.62
CA ALA A 449 11.93 4.95 12.90
C ALA A 449 12.82 4.56 14.11
N SER A 450 13.70 3.57 13.95
CA SER A 450 14.67 3.12 14.95
C SER A 450 16.06 3.75 14.79
N GLY A 451 16.35 4.38 13.64
CA GLY A 451 17.63 5.00 13.33
C GLY A 451 18.65 4.07 12.69
N LYS A 452 18.28 2.85 12.31
CA LYS A 452 19.21 1.83 11.81
C LYS A 452 19.58 1.97 10.33
N GLY A 453 18.79 2.75 9.57
CA GLY A 453 18.83 2.81 8.12
C GLY A 453 18.22 1.56 7.47
N LYS A 454 17.32 1.76 6.50
CA LYS A 454 16.72 0.64 5.74
C LYS A 454 17.81 -0.19 5.04
N PRO A 455 17.74 -1.54 5.04
CA PRO A 455 18.80 -2.40 4.49
C PRO A 455 19.25 -2.04 3.06
N GLY A 456 18.31 -1.78 2.15
CA GLY A 456 18.60 -1.38 0.76
C GLY A 456 19.14 0.05 0.58
N LEU A 457 19.26 0.84 1.65
CA LEU A 457 19.79 2.22 1.64
C LEU A 457 21.18 2.31 2.29
N LYS A 458 21.65 1.26 2.99
CA LYS A 458 23.00 1.25 3.61
C LYS A 458 24.12 1.35 2.57
N SER A 459 23.93 0.76 1.38
CA SER A 459 24.83 0.89 0.23
C SER A 459 24.89 2.31 -0.37
N LYS A 460 23.99 3.22 0.03
CA LYS A 460 23.96 4.63 -0.40
C LYS A 460 24.51 5.60 0.67
N GLY A 461 25.29 5.08 1.61
CA GLY A 461 25.98 5.88 2.64
C GLY A 461 25.12 6.33 3.82
N ILE A 462 23.93 5.74 4.03
CA ILE A 462 23.10 6.02 5.20
C ILE A 462 23.62 5.23 6.41
N PRO A 463 24.06 5.88 7.50
CA PRO A 463 24.61 5.21 8.66
C PRO A 463 23.54 4.59 9.55
N ASP A 464 23.91 3.53 10.26
CA ASP A 464 23.19 3.06 11.43
C ASP A 464 23.51 3.99 12.61
N MET A 465 22.54 4.82 12.98
CA MET A 465 22.68 5.78 14.08
C MET A 465 22.54 5.12 15.46
N THR A 466 22.18 3.84 15.52
CA THR A 466 22.19 3.07 16.78
C THR A 466 23.56 2.46 17.07
N ASP A 467 24.48 2.44 16.09
CA ASP A 467 25.83 1.91 16.28
C ASP A 467 26.64 2.72 17.31
N LYS A 468 27.35 1.99 18.19
CA LYS A 468 28.14 2.58 19.28
C LYS A 468 29.35 3.37 18.75
N ASN A 469 29.93 2.99 17.61
CA ASN A 469 31.06 3.73 17.03
C ASN A 469 30.57 5.00 16.31
N TRP A 470 29.45 4.93 15.59
CA TRP A 470 28.79 6.11 15.03
C TRP A 470 28.37 7.11 16.11
N GLN A 471 27.75 6.64 17.19
CA GLN A 471 27.34 7.45 18.34
C GLN A 471 28.53 8.08 19.08
N LYS A 472 29.71 7.44 19.11
CA LYS A 472 30.93 8.03 19.67
C LYS A 472 31.52 9.11 18.76
N LYS A 473 31.56 8.87 17.44
CA LYS A 473 32.12 9.82 16.47
C LYS A 473 31.24 11.06 16.24
N ASN A 474 29.92 10.94 16.35
CA ASN A 474 28.98 12.02 16.05
C ASN A 474 28.31 12.57 17.32
N GLY A 475 28.84 13.67 17.86
CA GLY A 475 28.22 14.39 18.98
C GLY A 475 26.91 15.10 18.60
N LYS A 476 26.09 15.51 19.58
CA LYS A 476 24.81 16.20 19.36
C LYS A 476 24.95 17.40 18.41
N ALA A 477 25.98 18.23 18.62
CA ALA A 477 26.25 19.39 17.77
C ALA A 477 26.63 19.02 16.32
N ALA A 478 27.25 17.86 16.09
CA ALA A 478 27.54 17.36 14.74
C ALA A 478 26.24 16.92 14.04
N VAL A 479 25.35 16.21 14.74
CA VAL A 479 24.02 15.82 14.24
C VAL A 479 23.17 17.05 13.93
N ALA A 480 23.13 18.04 14.83
CA ALA A 480 22.40 19.30 14.60
C ALA A 480 22.93 20.07 13.38
N ARG A 481 24.26 20.12 13.17
CA ARG A 481 24.85 20.70 11.96
C ARG A 481 24.47 19.93 10.70
N ALA A 482 24.50 18.59 10.72
CA ALA A 482 24.10 17.75 9.59
C ALA A 482 22.62 17.94 9.21
N ILE A 483 21.72 18.06 10.19
CA ILE A 483 20.31 18.36 9.95
C ILE A 483 20.15 19.78 9.37
N LYS A 484 20.84 20.78 9.96
CA LYS A 484 20.73 22.18 9.53
C LYS A 484 21.29 22.41 8.12
N ALA A 485 22.50 21.95 7.83
CA ALA A 485 23.19 22.21 6.57
C ALA A 485 22.98 21.12 5.49
N GLY A 486 22.54 19.93 5.87
CA GLY A 486 22.73 18.73 5.06
C GLY A 486 24.17 18.22 5.13
N ILE A 487 24.48 17.19 4.35
CA ILE A 487 25.84 16.66 4.17
C ILE A 487 26.17 16.70 2.67
N PRO A 488 27.08 17.59 2.22
CA PRO A 488 27.49 17.69 0.81
C PRO A 488 27.94 16.34 0.23
N GLY A 489 27.60 16.07 -1.03
CA GLY A 489 27.91 14.80 -1.69
C GLY A 489 27.04 13.61 -1.26
N THR A 490 26.01 13.81 -0.43
CA THR A 490 25.07 12.76 0.00
C THR A 490 23.62 13.11 -0.31
N MET A 491 22.71 12.16 -0.08
CA MET A 491 21.25 12.38 -0.19
C MET A 491 20.68 13.25 0.95
N MET A 492 21.45 13.57 2.00
CA MET A 492 20.99 14.35 3.15
C MET A 492 20.99 15.85 2.83
N LYS A 493 19.84 16.36 2.36
CA LYS A 493 19.60 17.79 2.11
C LYS A 493 19.43 18.59 3.42
N SER A 494 19.58 19.91 3.35
CA SER A 494 19.32 20.83 4.47
C SER A 494 17.86 20.81 4.92
N PHE A 495 17.63 20.83 6.23
CA PHE A 495 16.31 21.01 6.86
C PHE A 495 16.13 22.37 7.51
N ALA A 496 17.07 23.32 7.37
CA ALA A 496 16.98 24.65 7.98
C ALA A 496 15.74 25.47 7.55
N ALA A 497 15.20 25.21 6.35
CA ALA A 497 13.97 25.83 5.86
C ALA A 497 12.68 25.09 6.28
N LYS A 498 12.81 23.90 6.90
CA LYS A 498 11.69 23.00 7.23
C LYS A 498 11.48 22.80 8.74
N MET A 499 12.45 23.20 9.56
CA MET A 499 12.45 23.04 11.01
C MET A 499 13.13 24.24 11.67
N LYS A 500 12.61 24.68 12.81
CA LYS A 500 13.20 25.75 13.63
C LYS A 500 14.52 25.29 14.28
N PRO A 501 15.42 26.21 14.68
CA PRO A 501 16.66 25.85 15.37
C PRO A 501 16.44 24.99 16.63
N GLU A 502 15.40 25.29 17.41
CA GLU A 502 15.02 24.52 18.60
C GLU A 502 14.56 23.09 18.26
N GLU A 503 13.81 22.93 17.17
CA GLU A 503 13.31 21.64 16.66
C GLU A 503 14.47 20.77 16.15
N ILE A 504 15.45 21.38 15.47
CA ILE A 504 16.67 20.71 15.02
C ILE A 504 17.50 20.23 16.22
N ASP A 505 17.65 21.06 17.25
CA ASP A 505 18.38 20.70 18.47
C ASP A 505 17.67 19.60 19.27
N ALA A 506 16.34 19.62 19.32
CA ALA A 506 15.51 18.58 19.92
C ALA A 506 15.63 17.24 19.17
N VAL A 507 15.54 17.23 17.84
CA VAL A 507 15.75 16.01 17.03
C VAL A 507 17.20 15.51 17.15
N ALA A 508 18.19 16.39 17.19
CA ALA A 508 19.57 15.98 17.45
C ALA A 508 19.74 15.35 18.84
N ALA A 509 19.05 15.86 19.88
CA ALA A 509 19.01 15.22 21.19
C ALA A 509 18.34 13.84 21.16
N PHE A 510 17.26 13.67 20.38
CA PHE A 510 16.58 12.39 20.20
C PHE A 510 17.47 11.36 19.49
N VAL A 511 18.18 11.73 18.42
CA VAL A 511 19.12 10.84 17.72
C VAL A 511 20.24 10.34 18.67
N LYS A 512 20.70 11.15 19.63
CA LYS A 512 21.66 10.70 20.66
C LYS A 512 21.09 9.71 21.68
N LYS A 513 19.77 9.53 21.75
CA LYS A 513 19.08 8.55 22.62
C LYS A 513 18.83 7.20 21.93
N LEU A 514 19.06 7.06 20.62
CA LEU A 514 18.85 5.83 19.84
C LEU A 514 19.97 4.76 20.02
N ARG A 515 20.74 4.82 21.11
CA ARG A 515 22.00 4.06 21.32
C ARG A 515 21.82 2.78 22.15
#